data_AF-A0A382FK38-F1
#
_entry.id   AF-A0A382FK38-F1
#
_cell.length_a   1.000
_cell.length_b   1.000
_cell.length_c   1.000
_cell.angle_alpha   90.00
_cell.angle_beta   90.00
_cell.angle_gamma   90.00
#
_symmetry.space_group_name_H-M   'P 1'
#
loop_
_entity.id
_entity.type
_entity.pdbx_description
1 polymer ?
#
loop_
_entity_poly.entity_id
_entity_poly.type
_entity_poly.pdbx_seq_one_letter_code
_entity_poly.pdbx_strand_id
1 'polypeptide(L)'
;SFRRSLATHSVSSPRISDLSYLIASTIGKVELETVEEGLETKIIGDIVDRAISNVFAKYTEPDEFDFLLGKFEDGLTIQSGSSISDDEYLETIKDSETLKEKLISMCNPMTGSSAIISALEFTLEGLYLGSKLSKNSHNSTAKYSI
;
A
#
# COMPACT_ATOMS: atom_id res chain seq x y z
N SER A 1 -3.71 8.79 7.92
CA SER A 1 -5.10 9.24 8.00
C SER A 1 -5.22 10.75 8.21
N PHE A 2 -4.77 11.34 9.33
CA PHE A 2 -5.05 12.76 9.64
C PHE A 2 -4.75 13.76 8.50
N ARG A 3 -3.54 13.73 7.92
CA ARG A 3 -3.18 14.56 6.75
C ARG A 3 -4.16 14.38 5.58
N ARG A 4 -4.45 13.13 5.23
CA ARG A 4 -5.34 12.80 4.10
C ARG A 4 -6.74 13.30 4.38
N SER A 5 -7.28 13.07 5.57
CA SER A 5 -8.59 13.60 5.97
C SER A 5 -8.68 15.12 5.90
N LEU A 6 -7.60 15.84 6.20
CA LEU A 6 -7.56 17.30 6.01
C LEU A 6 -7.53 17.68 4.52
N ALA A 7 -6.77 16.95 3.70
CA ALA A 7 -6.64 17.24 2.27
C ALA A 7 -7.91 16.87 1.47
N THR A 8 -8.62 15.82 1.85
CA THR A 8 -9.82 15.31 1.15
C THR A 8 -11.13 15.73 1.80
N HIS A 9 -11.09 16.36 2.98
CA HIS A 9 -12.26 16.68 3.80
C HIS A 9 -13.17 15.45 4.05
N SER A 10 -12.58 14.26 4.20
CA SER A 10 -13.31 13.00 4.38
C SER A 10 -12.68 12.11 5.45
N VAL A 11 -13.44 11.13 5.94
CA VAL A 11 -12.90 10.07 6.81
C VAL A 11 -11.88 9.26 6.01
N SER A 12 -10.67 9.10 6.55
CA SER A 12 -9.60 8.37 5.87
C SER A 12 -8.91 7.37 6.80
N SER A 13 -8.43 6.27 6.22
CA SER A 13 -7.59 5.28 6.89
C SER A 13 -6.12 5.49 6.51
N PRO A 14 -5.15 5.01 7.31
CA PRO A 14 -3.74 4.99 6.92
C PRO A 14 -3.53 4.22 5.60
N ARG A 15 -2.70 4.74 4.69
CA ARG A 15 -2.41 4.10 3.39
C ARG A 15 -0.90 3.90 3.22
N ILE A 16 -0.48 2.93 2.40
CA ILE A 16 0.95 2.68 2.12
C ILE A 16 1.58 3.90 1.45
N SER A 17 0.84 4.55 0.56
CA SER A 17 1.24 5.79 -0.09
C SER A 17 1.47 6.96 0.87
N ASP A 18 1.04 6.87 2.13
CA ASP A 18 1.33 7.85 3.18
C ASP A 18 2.67 7.55 3.92
N LEU A 19 3.22 6.34 3.84
CA LEU A 19 4.42 5.94 4.60
C LEU A 19 5.71 6.60 4.10
N SER A 20 5.79 6.96 2.82
CA SER A 20 6.93 7.73 2.27
C SER A 20 7.16 9.06 2.99
N TYR A 21 6.11 9.63 3.58
CA TYR A 21 6.20 10.88 4.34
C TYR A 21 6.69 10.68 5.78
N LEU A 22 6.81 9.44 6.26
CA LEU A 22 7.48 9.16 7.53
C LEU A 22 8.94 9.59 7.44
N ILE A 23 9.61 9.31 6.32
CA ILE A 23 11.01 9.67 6.07
C ILE A 23 11.24 11.16 6.36
N ALA A 24 10.43 12.04 5.75
CA ALA A 24 10.54 13.49 5.96
C ALA A 24 10.31 13.93 7.41
N SER A 25 9.57 13.15 8.19
CA SER A 25 9.28 13.45 9.60
C SER A 25 10.35 12.92 10.58
N THR A 26 11.14 11.93 10.15
CA THR A 26 12.12 11.19 10.96
C THR A 26 13.58 11.57 10.67
N ILE A 27 13.87 12.12 9.49
CA ILE A 27 15.23 12.59 9.13
C ILE A 27 15.77 13.52 10.22
N GLY A 28 16.96 13.20 10.74
CA GLY A 28 17.65 14.00 11.75
C GLY A 28 16.99 13.99 13.13
N LYS A 29 15.98 13.13 13.35
CA LYS A 29 15.34 12.91 14.68
C LYS A 29 15.62 11.53 15.26
N VAL A 30 16.14 10.61 14.45
CA VAL A 30 16.54 9.27 14.88
C VAL A 30 18.06 9.19 14.80
N GLU A 31 18.71 8.92 15.92
CA GLU A 31 20.14 8.65 15.97
C GLU A 31 20.40 7.25 15.39
N LEU A 32 21.04 7.19 14.23
CA LEU A 32 21.54 5.94 13.64
C LEU A 32 23.07 5.94 13.79
N GLU A 33 23.62 5.08 14.65
CA GLU A 33 25.06 5.03 14.85
C GLU A 33 25.79 4.59 13.57
N THR A 34 26.86 5.33 13.22
CA THR A 34 27.76 5.06 12.07
C THR A 34 27.02 4.88 10.74
N VAL A 35 26.18 5.85 10.37
CA VAL A 35 25.60 5.94 9.03
C VAL A 35 26.29 7.05 8.24
N GLU A 36 26.80 6.73 7.04
CA GLU A 36 27.30 7.78 6.13
C GLU A 36 26.17 8.73 5.75
N GLU A 37 26.49 10.01 5.65
CA GLU A 37 25.56 11.07 5.23
C GLU A 37 24.83 10.66 3.93
N GLY A 38 23.50 10.64 3.97
CA GLY A 38 22.66 10.26 2.82
C GLY A 38 22.13 8.81 2.83
N LEU A 39 22.65 7.91 3.66
CA LEU A 39 22.11 6.54 3.79
C LEU A 39 20.85 6.45 4.66
N GLU A 40 20.60 7.43 5.52
CA GLU A 40 19.47 7.44 6.46
C GLU A 40 18.12 7.24 5.75
N THR A 41 17.88 7.94 4.65
CA THR A 41 16.64 7.82 3.88
C THR A 41 16.44 6.40 3.34
N LYS A 42 17.51 5.77 2.85
CA LYS A 42 17.48 4.41 2.34
C LYS A 42 17.19 3.42 3.46
N ILE A 43 17.88 3.55 4.61
CA ILE A 43 17.68 2.67 5.76
C ILE A 43 16.25 2.73 6.27
N ILE A 44 15.67 3.93 6.38
CA ILE A 44 14.27 4.10 6.82
C ILE A 44 13.32 3.45 5.80
N GLY A 45 13.58 3.63 4.50
CA GLY A 45 12.85 2.94 3.43
C GLY A 45 12.90 1.42 3.58
N ASP A 46 14.11 0.86 3.73
CA ASP A 46 14.32 -0.59 3.90
C ASP A 46 13.61 -1.13 5.17
N ILE A 47 13.59 -0.35 6.25
CA ILE A 47 12.84 -0.70 7.48
C ILE A 47 11.34 -0.72 7.22
N VAL A 48 10.81 0.28 6.50
CA VAL A 48 9.39 0.34 6.14
C VAL A 48 9.00 -0.84 5.25
N ASP A 49 9.77 -1.11 4.20
CA ASP A 49 9.52 -2.23 3.29
C ASP A 49 9.55 -3.57 4.04
N ARG A 50 10.54 -3.75 4.92
CA ARG A 50 10.63 -4.96 5.75
C ARG A 50 9.46 -5.07 6.72
N ALA A 51 9.01 -3.97 7.32
CA ALA A 51 7.85 -3.97 8.20
C ALA A 51 6.58 -4.36 7.44
N ILE A 52 6.36 -3.81 6.25
CA ILE A 52 5.22 -4.16 5.39
C ILE A 52 5.27 -5.65 5.02
N SER A 53 6.41 -6.13 4.52
CA SER A 53 6.58 -7.54 4.15
C SER A 53 6.34 -8.50 5.33
N ASN A 54 6.88 -8.19 6.51
CA ASN A 54 6.68 -9.00 7.70
C ASN A 54 5.22 -9.02 8.17
N VAL A 55 4.54 -7.87 8.15
CA VAL A 55 3.11 -7.80 8.54
C VAL A 55 2.27 -8.53 7.51
N PHE A 56 2.55 -8.36 6.22
CA PHE A 56 1.81 -9.03 5.15
C PHE A 56 1.93 -10.55 5.30
N ALA A 57 3.16 -11.08 5.35
CA ALA A 57 3.41 -12.52 5.54
C ALA A 57 2.83 -13.10 6.84
N LYS A 58 2.63 -12.28 7.88
CA LYS A 58 2.04 -12.71 9.15
C LYS A 58 0.51 -12.88 9.07
N TYR A 59 -0.16 -12.11 8.21
CA TYR A 59 -1.63 -12.01 8.16
C TYR A 59 -2.23 -12.57 6.88
N THR A 60 -1.43 -13.09 5.95
CA THR A 60 -1.89 -13.64 4.67
C THR A 60 -1.19 -14.96 4.35
N GLU A 61 -1.89 -15.84 3.65
CA GLU A 61 -1.31 -17.09 3.12
C GLU A 61 -0.75 -16.90 1.69
N PRO A 62 0.24 -17.71 1.25
CA PRO A 62 0.92 -17.50 -0.04
C PRO A 62 0.04 -17.56 -1.29
N ASP A 63 -1.03 -18.35 -1.27
CA ASP A 63 -1.94 -18.66 -2.38
C ASP A 63 -3.26 -17.86 -2.33
N GLU A 64 -3.48 -17.13 -1.24
CA GLU A 64 -4.72 -16.41 -0.96
C GLU A 64 -5.08 -15.35 -2.03
N PHE A 65 -4.08 -14.86 -2.77
CA PHE A 65 -4.24 -13.85 -3.81
C PHE A 65 -4.03 -14.38 -5.24
N ASP A 66 -3.97 -15.69 -5.46
CA ASP A 66 -3.79 -16.28 -6.80
C ASP A 66 -4.88 -15.81 -7.78
N PHE A 67 -6.11 -15.63 -7.30
CA PHE A 67 -7.20 -15.09 -8.11
C PHE A 67 -6.93 -13.65 -8.60
N LEU A 68 -6.22 -12.84 -7.81
CA LEU A 68 -5.85 -11.48 -8.16
C LEU A 68 -4.65 -11.49 -9.12
N LEU A 69 -3.67 -12.36 -8.87
CA LEU A 69 -2.52 -12.55 -9.75
C LEU A 69 -2.94 -12.98 -11.16
N GLY A 70 -3.91 -13.89 -11.29
CA GLY A 70 -4.48 -14.24 -12.59
C GLY A 70 -5.08 -13.04 -13.35
N LYS A 71 -5.72 -12.10 -12.65
CA LYS A 71 -6.20 -10.86 -13.29
C LYS A 71 -5.07 -9.95 -13.77
N PHE A 72 -3.95 -9.91 -13.03
CA PHE A 72 -2.75 -9.18 -13.47
C PHE A 72 -2.12 -9.84 -14.71
N GLU A 73 -2.11 -11.16 -14.79
CA GLU A 73 -1.69 -11.92 -15.98
C GLU A 73 -2.59 -11.61 -17.19
N ASP A 74 -3.89 -11.41 -16.97
CA ASP A 74 -4.86 -10.98 -17.99
C ASP A 74 -4.75 -9.48 -18.37
N GLY A 75 -3.79 -8.75 -17.80
CA GLY A 75 -3.49 -7.35 -18.14
C GLY A 75 -4.10 -6.30 -17.20
N LEU A 76 -4.63 -6.69 -16.04
CA LEU A 76 -5.01 -5.72 -15.00
C LEU A 76 -3.82 -4.86 -14.61
N THR A 77 -4.05 -3.56 -14.45
CA THR A 77 -3.08 -2.66 -13.81
C THR A 77 -3.81 -1.80 -12.80
N ILE A 78 -3.22 -1.63 -11.63
CA ILE A 78 -3.80 -0.81 -10.56
C ILE A 78 -2.84 0.32 -10.23
N GLN A 79 -3.36 1.54 -10.09
CA GLN A 79 -2.60 2.68 -9.59
C GLN A 79 -2.89 2.88 -8.12
N SER A 80 -1.86 3.22 -7.35
CA SER A 80 -1.98 3.73 -6.00
C SER A 80 -1.25 5.06 -5.86
N GLY A 81 -1.64 5.88 -4.89
CA GLY A 81 -0.94 7.12 -4.62
C GLY A 81 -1.76 8.14 -3.88
N SER A 82 -1.07 9.19 -3.43
CA SER A 82 -1.71 10.26 -2.66
C SER A 82 -2.69 11.11 -3.48
N SER A 83 -2.52 11.15 -4.79
CA SER A 83 -3.32 11.91 -5.75
C SER A 83 -4.46 11.10 -6.39
N ILE A 84 -4.56 9.80 -6.12
CA ILE A 84 -5.65 8.95 -6.64
C ILE A 84 -6.87 9.14 -5.75
N SER A 85 -8.03 9.42 -6.36
CA SER A 85 -9.28 9.62 -5.62
C SER A 85 -9.85 8.29 -5.09
N ASP A 86 -10.66 8.37 -4.04
CA ASP A 86 -11.29 7.17 -3.46
C ASP A 86 -12.22 6.47 -4.47
N ASP A 87 -12.91 7.23 -5.32
CA ASP A 87 -13.79 6.70 -6.36
C ASP A 87 -12.99 5.91 -7.41
N GLU A 88 -11.81 6.38 -7.83
CA GLU A 88 -10.96 5.65 -8.78
C GLU A 88 -10.49 4.31 -8.23
N TYR A 89 -10.16 4.23 -6.94
CA TYR A 89 -9.83 2.95 -6.30
C TYR A 89 -11.03 2.00 -6.29
N LEU A 90 -12.20 2.49 -5.88
CA LEU A 90 -13.41 1.68 -5.78
C LEU A 90 -13.88 1.18 -7.15
N GLU A 91 -13.77 2.04 -8.17
CA GLU A 91 -14.08 1.72 -9.56
C GLU A 91 -13.17 0.59 -10.07
N THR A 92 -11.87 0.63 -9.76
CA THR A 92 -10.90 -0.39 -10.17
C THR A 92 -11.26 -1.80 -9.67
N ILE A 93 -11.85 -1.90 -8.48
CA ILE A 93 -12.21 -3.17 -7.86
C ILE A 93 -13.70 -3.52 -7.99
N LYS A 94 -14.49 -2.68 -8.67
CA LYS A 94 -15.96 -2.78 -8.68
C LYS A 94 -16.47 -4.12 -9.24
N ASP A 95 -15.79 -4.68 -10.23
CA ASP A 95 -16.20 -5.88 -10.95
C ASP A 95 -15.64 -7.17 -10.32
N SER A 96 -14.92 -7.04 -9.21
CA SER A 96 -14.24 -8.15 -8.54
C SER A 96 -14.81 -8.41 -7.15
N GLU A 97 -15.95 -9.11 -7.08
CA GLU A 97 -16.61 -9.41 -5.80
C GLU A 97 -15.69 -10.17 -4.84
N THR A 98 -14.98 -11.19 -5.34
CA THR A 98 -13.99 -11.96 -4.55
C THR A 98 -12.90 -11.06 -3.96
N LEU A 99 -12.44 -10.05 -4.70
CA LEU A 99 -11.45 -9.10 -4.18
C LEU A 99 -12.05 -8.24 -3.08
N LYS A 100 -13.25 -7.70 -3.28
CA LYS A 100 -13.93 -6.88 -2.27
C LYS A 100 -14.17 -7.65 -0.99
N GLU A 101 -14.73 -8.85 -1.07
CA GLU A 101 -14.96 -9.73 0.09
C GLU A 101 -13.66 -9.99 0.83
N LYS A 102 -12.58 -10.26 0.09
CA LYS A 102 -11.26 -10.48 0.68
C LYS A 102 -10.75 -9.23 1.40
N LEU A 103 -10.78 -8.07 0.78
CA LEU A 103 -10.35 -6.80 1.39
C LEU A 103 -11.19 -6.44 2.62
N ILE A 104 -12.51 -6.65 2.57
CA ILE A 104 -13.41 -6.43 3.72
C ILE A 104 -13.04 -7.36 4.87
N SER A 105 -12.73 -8.64 4.58
CA SER A 105 -12.32 -9.60 5.61
C SER A 105 -11.03 -9.17 6.34
N MET A 106 -10.07 -8.58 5.62
CA MET A 106 -8.83 -8.04 6.19
C MET A 106 -9.04 -6.81 7.08
N CYS A 107 -10.14 -6.07 6.88
CA CYS A 107 -10.45 -4.85 7.62
C CYS A 107 -11.35 -5.06 8.84
N ASN A 108 -11.95 -6.23 9.02
CA ASN A 108 -12.97 -6.49 10.05
C ASN A 108 -12.51 -6.03 11.46
N PRO A 109 -13.32 -5.25 12.21
CA PRO A 109 -14.72 -4.84 11.98
C PRO A 109 -14.94 -3.55 11.18
N MET A 110 -13.90 -2.99 10.56
CA MET A 110 -14.03 -1.79 9.72
C MET A 110 -14.58 -2.17 8.34
N THR A 111 -15.60 -1.45 7.87
CA THR A 111 -16.26 -1.72 6.58
C THR A 111 -16.36 -0.50 5.66
N GLY A 112 -15.83 0.66 6.08
CA GLY A 112 -15.86 1.89 5.26
C GLY A 112 -14.91 1.82 4.06
N SER A 113 -15.25 2.54 2.99
CA SER A 113 -14.44 2.61 1.75
C SER A 113 -12.98 2.96 2.02
N SER A 114 -12.71 3.84 2.98
CA SER A 114 -11.33 4.22 3.33
C SER A 114 -10.50 3.05 3.84
N ALA A 115 -11.11 2.10 4.56
CA ALA A 115 -10.46 0.89 5.05
C ALA A 115 -10.21 -0.10 3.91
N ILE A 116 -11.18 -0.29 3.02
CA ILE A 116 -11.04 -1.14 1.83
C ILE A 116 -9.87 -0.65 0.95
N ILE A 117 -9.77 0.66 0.72
CA ILE A 117 -8.66 1.25 -0.06
C ILE A 117 -7.31 1.06 0.66
N SER A 118 -7.29 1.19 1.98
CA SER A 118 -6.10 0.92 2.80
C SER A 118 -5.63 -0.53 2.66
N ALA A 119 -6.56 -1.49 2.76
CA ALA A 119 -6.25 -2.91 2.55
C ALA A 119 -5.78 -3.18 1.12
N LEU A 120 -6.40 -2.56 0.11
CA LEU A 120 -5.98 -2.72 -1.28
C LEU A 120 -4.53 -2.26 -1.48
N GLU A 121 -4.16 -1.08 -1.00
CA GLU A 121 -2.77 -0.62 -1.07
C GLU A 121 -1.82 -1.55 -0.33
N PHE A 122 -2.21 -2.04 0.85
CA PHE A 122 -1.40 -2.97 1.63
C PHE A 122 -1.19 -4.30 0.90
N THR A 123 -2.23 -4.85 0.27
CA THR A 123 -2.14 -6.07 -0.55
C THR A 123 -1.22 -5.88 -1.74
N LEU A 124 -1.36 -4.77 -2.49
CA LEU A 124 -0.52 -4.49 -3.65
C LEU A 124 0.95 -4.37 -3.27
N GLU A 125 1.24 -3.66 -2.18
CA GLU A 125 2.62 -3.51 -1.70
C GLU A 125 3.19 -4.83 -1.18
N GLY A 126 2.40 -5.61 -0.44
CA GLY A 126 2.80 -6.93 0.04
C GLY A 126 3.16 -7.89 -1.10
N LEU A 127 2.34 -7.93 -2.15
CA LEU A 127 2.60 -8.74 -3.34
C LEU A 127 3.84 -8.26 -4.12
N TYR A 128 4.04 -6.95 -4.23
CA TYR A 128 5.26 -6.38 -4.83
C TYR A 128 6.51 -6.80 -4.04
N LEU A 129 6.52 -6.60 -2.72
CA LEU A 129 7.65 -6.96 -1.86
C LEU A 129 7.88 -8.48 -1.81
N GLY A 130 6.82 -9.26 -2.01
CA GLY A 130 6.86 -10.72 -2.21
C GLY A 130 7.29 -11.17 -3.61
N SER A 131 7.73 -10.24 -4.49
CA SER A 131 8.15 -10.51 -5.87
C SER A 131 7.07 -11.16 -6.76
N LYS A 132 5.79 -10.91 -6.46
CA LYS A 132 4.64 -11.39 -7.26
C LYS A 132 4.14 -10.36 -8.27
N LEU A 133 4.41 -9.07 -7.99
CA LEU A 133 4.05 -7.95 -8.86
C LEU A 133 5.28 -7.07 -9.10
N SER A 134 5.24 -6.33 -10.20
CA SER A 134 6.14 -5.24 -10.53
C SER A 134 5.53 -3.90 -10.09
N LYS A 135 6.35 -2.98 -9.58
CA LYS A 135 5.93 -1.63 -9.17
C LYS A 135 6.72 -0.56 -9.92
N ASN A 136 6.01 0.30 -10.64
CA ASN A 136 6.58 1.47 -11.32
C ASN A 136 6.13 2.73 -10.59
N SER A 137 7.06 3.36 -9.85
CA SER A 137 6.80 4.57 -9.08
C SER A 137 7.09 5.82 -9.93
N HIS A 138 6.14 6.75 -9.96
CA HIS A 138 6.31 8.06 -10.59
C HIS A 138 5.67 9.13 -9.69
N ASN A 139 6.48 10.10 -9.25
CA ASN A 139 6.08 11.13 -8.28
C ASN A 139 5.43 10.52 -7.02
N SER A 140 4.18 10.89 -6.72
CA SER A 140 3.39 10.42 -5.57
C SER A 140 2.48 9.23 -5.89
N THR A 141 2.70 8.57 -7.03
CA THR A 141 1.89 7.45 -7.52
C THR A 141 2.77 6.24 -7.85
N ALA A 142 2.18 5.06 -7.73
CA ALA A 142 2.78 3.80 -8.13
C ALA A 142 1.79 3.01 -8.99
N LYS A 143 2.29 2.42 -10.07
CA LYS A 143 1.51 1.51 -10.92
C LYS A 143 1.99 0.08 -10.67
N TYR A 144 1.05 -0.80 -10.37
CA TYR A 144 1.28 -2.24 -10.20
C TYR A 144 0.82 -2.98 -11.45
N SER A 145 1.64 -3.91 -11.90
CA SER A 145 1.38 -4.87 -12.97
C SER A 145 2.15 -6.16 -12.67
N ILE A 146 1.97 -7.22 -13.47
CA ILE A 146 3.00 -8.26 -13.53
C ILE A 146 4.24 -7.74 -14.28
#